data_AF-A0A2M8L1G8-F1
#
_entry.id   AF-A0A2M8L1G8-F1
#
_cell.length_a   1.000
_cell.length_b   1.000
_cell.length_c   1.000
_cell.angle_alpha   90.00
_cell.angle_beta   90.00
_cell.angle_gamma   90.00
#
_symmetry.space_group_name_H-M   'P 1'
#
loop_
_entity.id
_entity.type
_entity.pdbx_description
1 polymer ?
#
loop_
_entity_poly.entity_id
_entity_poly.type
_entity_poly.pdbx_seq_one_letter_code
_entity_poly.pdbx_strand_id
1 'polypeptide(L)'
;TKDSFMDKNPWQKGLIVLGGVFMNMVLAIAIFAVVYTVMGIPIETDKVKIIGIAKNSPAEMAGLKVDDVIISINNIQIKKGNELTEIVNKNRGKKITVGVQGIAPIQLLARENPPAGEGSLGVVISNIEMQPIRWWEF
;
A
#
# COMPACT_ATOMS: atom_id res chain seq x y z
N THR A 1 39.85 15.74 -40.76
CA THR A 1 39.48 16.23 -39.42
C THR A 1 39.59 15.04 -38.48
N LYS A 2 40.64 14.97 -37.64
CA LYS A 2 41.05 13.78 -36.85
C LYS A 2 40.15 13.49 -35.63
N ASP A 3 38.87 13.83 -35.74
CA ASP A 3 37.87 13.69 -34.67
C ASP A 3 36.77 12.68 -35.01
N SER A 4 36.86 12.04 -36.19
CA SER A 4 35.91 11.02 -36.62
C SER A 4 36.02 9.78 -35.73
N PHE A 5 34.88 9.28 -35.25
CA PHE A 5 34.77 8.05 -34.47
C PHE A 5 35.50 6.87 -35.12
N MET A 6 35.59 6.85 -36.46
CA MET A 6 36.27 5.81 -37.22
C MET A 6 37.80 5.77 -37.02
N ASP A 7 38.43 6.91 -36.71
CA ASP A 7 39.89 7.05 -36.55
C ASP A 7 40.39 6.68 -35.13
N LYS A 8 39.48 6.38 -34.18
CA LYS A 8 39.84 6.04 -32.79
C LYS A 8 40.16 4.55 -32.61
N ASN A 9 41.11 4.25 -31.72
CA ASN A 9 41.50 2.88 -31.39
C ASN A 9 40.31 2.09 -30.81
N PRO A 10 40.21 0.76 -31.02
CA PRO A 10 39.06 -0.06 -30.59
C PRO A 10 38.68 0.09 -29.11
N TRP A 11 39.66 0.28 -28.22
CA TRP A 11 39.43 0.52 -26.79
C TRP A 11 38.73 1.85 -26.49
N GLN A 12 39.04 2.90 -27.25
CA GLN A 12 38.39 4.20 -27.13
C GLN A 12 36.92 4.14 -27.59
N LYS A 13 36.65 3.37 -28.64
CA LYS A 13 35.27 3.07 -29.10
C LYS A 13 34.49 2.30 -28.02
N GLY A 14 35.14 1.32 -27.37
CA GLY A 14 34.57 0.58 -26.24
C GLY A 14 34.18 1.47 -25.05
N LEU A 15 35.06 2.39 -24.65
CA LEU A 15 34.77 3.37 -23.58
C LEU A 15 33.59 4.29 -23.92
N ILE A 16 33.46 4.70 -25.19
CA ILE A 16 32.34 5.55 -25.63
C ILE A 16 31.01 4.78 -25.56
N VAL A 17 30.98 3.52 -25.98
CA VAL A 17 29.77 2.67 -25.91
C VAL A 17 29.41 2.37 -24.45
N LEU A 18 30.40 2.13 -23.58
CA LEU A 18 30.20 1.98 -22.14
C LEU A 18 29.63 3.26 -21.51
N GLY A 19 30.05 4.44 -21.99
CA GLY A 19 29.46 5.71 -21.61
C GLY A 19 27.95 5.78 -21.88
N GLY A 20 27.50 5.24 -23.02
CA GLY A 20 26.07 5.12 -23.32
C GLY A 20 25.31 4.24 -22.32
N VAL A 21 25.85 3.06 -21.99
CA VAL A 21 25.25 2.16 -20.98
C VAL A 21 25.22 2.80 -19.60
N PHE A 22 26.31 3.47 -19.21
CA PHE A 22 26.41 4.18 -17.94
C PHE A 22 25.38 5.31 -17.83
N MET A 23 25.21 6.12 -18.88
CA MET A 23 24.22 7.20 -18.88
C MET A 23 22.78 6.68 -18.79
N ASN A 24 22.49 5.50 -19.33
CA ASN A 24 21.19 4.85 -19.13
C ASN A 24 20.97 4.46 -17.66
N MET A 25 22.01 3.99 -16.97
CA MET A 25 21.92 3.68 -15.53
C MET A 25 21.71 4.95 -14.69
N VAL A 26 22.41 6.05 -15.03
CA VAL A 26 22.20 7.36 -14.38
C VAL A 26 20.78 7.87 -14.62
N LEU A 27 20.28 7.77 -15.85
CA LEU A 27 18.90 8.15 -16.18
C LEU A 27 17.89 7.33 -15.39
N ALA A 28 18.09 6.01 -15.28
CA ALA A 28 17.23 5.15 -14.48
C ALA A 28 17.21 5.58 -13.00
N ILE A 29 18.38 5.86 -12.41
CA ILE A 29 18.48 6.37 -11.03
C ILE A 29 17.73 7.70 -10.89
N ALA A 30 17.89 8.61 -11.84
CA ALA A 30 17.21 9.89 -11.83
C ALA A 30 15.68 9.73 -11.91
N ILE A 31 15.19 8.85 -12.79
CA ILE A 31 13.75 8.55 -12.92
C ILE A 31 13.21 7.96 -11.61
N PHE A 32 13.87 6.95 -11.04
CA PHE A 32 13.44 6.36 -9.77
C PHE A 32 13.47 7.37 -8.62
N ALA A 33 14.49 8.22 -8.56
CA ALA A 33 14.57 9.28 -7.55
C ALA A 33 13.39 10.26 -7.67
N VAL A 34 13.03 10.69 -8.88
CA VAL A 34 11.87 11.57 -9.10
C VAL A 34 10.56 10.84 -8.75
N VAL A 35 10.40 9.59 -9.17
CA VAL A 35 9.18 8.81 -8.85
C VAL A 35 9.00 8.65 -7.34
N TYR A 36 10.03 8.23 -6.61
CA TYR A 36 9.92 8.02 -5.16
C TYR A 36 9.79 9.31 -4.35
N THR A 37 10.32 10.43 -4.83
CA THR A 37 10.12 11.73 -4.17
C THR A 37 8.70 12.27 -4.38
N VAL A 38 8.09 12.04 -5.55
CA VAL A 38 6.73 12.51 -5.85
C VAL A 38 5.65 11.56 -5.31
N MET A 39 5.81 10.25 -5.50
CA MET A 39 4.82 9.24 -5.10
C MET A 39 5.02 8.72 -3.67
N GLY A 40 6.20 8.92 -3.09
CA GLY A 40 6.58 8.32 -1.82
C GLY A 40 7.03 6.87 -1.95
N ILE A 41 7.31 6.25 -0.80
CA ILE A 41 7.66 4.84 -0.68
C ILE A 41 6.54 4.07 0.04
N PRO A 42 6.22 2.85 -0.42
CA PRO A 42 5.28 2.01 0.30
C PRO A 42 5.93 1.51 1.58
N ILE A 43 5.37 1.85 2.73
CA ILE A 43 5.82 1.33 4.01
C ILE A 43 4.72 0.52 4.68
N GLU A 44 5.09 -0.57 5.33
CA GLU A 44 4.18 -1.32 6.18
C GLU A 44 3.96 -0.57 7.50
N THR A 45 2.69 -0.38 7.87
CA THR A 45 2.30 0.33 9.08
C THR A 45 1.44 -0.56 9.97
N ASP A 46 1.41 -0.23 11.26
CA ASP A 46 0.51 -0.82 12.26
C ASP A 46 -0.96 -0.34 12.11
N LYS A 47 -1.32 0.25 10.97
CA LYS A 47 -2.66 0.78 10.70
C LYS A 47 -3.37 -0.09 9.68
N VAL A 48 -4.55 -0.57 10.03
CA VAL A 48 -5.40 -1.32 9.10
C VAL A 48 -6.35 -0.33 8.41
N LYS A 49 -5.93 0.18 7.25
CA LYS A 49 -6.72 1.15 6.47
C LYS A 49 -7.69 0.44 5.53
N ILE A 50 -8.92 0.94 5.45
CA ILE A 50 -9.91 0.49 4.48
C ILE A 50 -9.61 1.13 3.11
N ILE A 51 -9.29 0.30 2.12
CA ILE A 51 -9.03 0.72 0.73
C ILE A 51 -10.23 0.46 -0.19
N GLY A 52 -11.25 -0.25 0.29
CA GLY A 52 -12.45 -0.54 -0.47
C GLY A 52 -13.57 -1.09 0.40
N ILE A 53 -14.81 -0.84 -0.02
CA ILE A 53 -16.02 -1.32 0.65
C ILE A 53 -16.95 -1.91 -0.40
N ALA A 54 -17.42 -3.13 -0.14
CA ALA A 54 -18.39 -3.80 -0.99
C ALA A 54 -19.79 -3.20 -0.81
N LYS A 55 -20.55 -3.12 -1.90
CA LYS A 55 -21.95 -2.66 -1.87
C LYS A 55 -22.83 -3.63 -1.10
N ASN A 56 -23.83 -3.10 -0.40
CA ASN A 56 -24.75 -3.82 0.49
C ASN A 56 -24.03 -4.67 1.56
N SER A 57 -22.83 -4.26 1.96
CA SER A 57 -22.06 -4.94 3.00
C SER A 57 -22.40 -4.44 4.39
N PRO A 58 -22.13 -5.23 5.45
CA PRO A 58 -22.24 -4.76 6.82
C PRO A 58 -21.43 -3.49 7.09
N ALA A 59 -20.26 -3.37 6.46
CA ALA A 59 -19.42 -2.18 6.56
C ALA A 59 -20.06 -0.94 5.94
N GLU A 60 -20.63 -1.06 4.73
CA GLU A 60 -21.33 0.03 4.06
C GLU A 60 -22.57 0.47 4.85
N MET A 61 -23.41 -0.48 5.28
CA MET A 61 -24.62 -0.19 6.06
C MET A 61 -24.33 0.50 7.39
N ALA A 62 -23.14 0.27 7.94
CA ALA A 62 -22.68 0.90 9.17
C ALA A 62 -22.00 2.25 8.95
N GLY A 63 -21.87 2.69 7.70
CA GLY A 63 -21.32 4.00 7.35
C GLY A 63 -19.79 4.06 7.35
N LEU A 64 -19.10 2.92 7.33
CA LEU A 64 -17.64 2.90 7.10
C LEU A 64 -17.32 3.48 5.73
N LYS A 65 -16.15 4.10 5.62
CA LYS A 65 -15.67 4.73 4.38
C LYS A 65 -14.28 4.26 4.02
N VAL A 66 -13.93 4.47 2.75
CA VAL A 66 -12.55 4.38 2.28
C VAL A 66 -11.72 5.41 3.06
N ASP A 67 -10.48 5.07 3.36
CA ASP A 67 -9.52 5.80 4.20
C ASP A 67 -9.77 5.73 5.72
N ASP A 68 -10.86 5.12 6.18
CA ASP A 68 -11.04 4.83 7.61
C ASP A 68 -9.95 3.86 8.10
N VAL A 69 -9.44 4.12 9.30
CA VAL A 69 -8.42 3.28 9.95
C VAL A 69 -9.05 2.49 11.07
N ILE A 70 -9.04 1.17 10.96
CA ILE A 70 -9.54 0.28 11.99
C ILE A 70 -8.44 0.08 13.04
N ILE A 71 -8.77 0.35 14.30
CA ILE A 71 -7.85 0.31 15.44
C ILE A 71 -8.17 -0.82 16.42
N SER A 72 -9.41 -1.31 16.46
CA SER A 72 -9.82 -2.38 17.36
C SER A 72 -11.02 -3.17 16.86
N ILE A 73 -11.14 -4.43 17.30
CA ILE A 73 -12.33 -5.26 17.14
C ILE A 73 -12.67 -5.91 18.48
N ASN A 74 -13.93 -5.80 18.91
CA ASN A 74 -14.43 -6.33 20.19
C ASN A 74 -13.55 -5.90 21.37
N ASN A 75 -13.13 -4.63 21.39
CA ASN A 75 -12.21 -4.04 22.36
C ASN A 75 -10.77 -4.61 22.35
N ILE A 76 -10.42 -5.45 21.38
CA ILE A 76 -9.06 -5.95 21.16
C ILE A 76 -8.38 -5.03 20.15
N GLN A 77 -7.23 -4.45 20.52
CA GLN A 77 -6.43 -3.66 19.58
C GLN A 77 -5.86 -4.56 18.48
N ILE A 78 -5.89 -4.06 17.25
CA ILE A 78 -5.36 -4.74 16.08
C ILE A 78 -4.38 -3.85 15.36
N LYS A 79 -3.27 -4.44 14.95
CA LYS A 79 -2.20 -3.75 14.21
C LYS A 79 -2.08 -4.26 12.79
N LYS A 80 -2.44 -5.53 12.58
CA LYS A 80 -2.28 -6.21 11.29
C LYS A 80 -3.63 -6.62 10.71
N GLY A 81 -3.79 -6.51 9.41
CA GLY A 81 -4.99 -6.95 8.70
C GLY A 81 -5.27 -8.45 8.85
N ASN A 82 -4.24 -9.26 9.07
CA ASN A 82 -4.38 -10.69 9.36
C ASN A 82 -5.10 -10.94 10.70
N GLU A 83 -4.77 -10.17 11.74
CA GLU A 83 -5.43 -10.26 13.06
C GLU A 83 -6.90 -9.88 12.95
N LEU A 84 -7.20 -8.80 12.21
CA LEU A 84 -8.57 -8.40 11.90
C LEU A 84 -9.33 -9.55 11.25
N THR A 85 -8.77 -10.11 10.18
CA THR A 85 -9.42 -11.16 9.40
C THR A 85 -9.67 -12.41 10.25
N GLU A 86 -8.72 -12.79 11.11
CA GLU A 86 -8.85 -13.92 12.01
C GLU A 86 -9.96 -13.72 13.05
N ILE A 87 -10.00 -12.56 13.72
CA ILE A 87 -11.02 -12.24 14.72
C ILE A 87 -12.41 -12.20 14.08
N VAL A 88 -12.53 -11.57 12.92
CA VAL A 88 -13.80 -11.50 12.16
C VAL A 88 -14.26 -12.89 11.75
N ASN A 89 -13.35 -13.75 11.26
CA ASN A 89 -13.69 -15.11 10.86
C ASN A 89 -14.14 -15.98 12.05
N LYS A 90 -13.53 -15.80 13.23
CA LYS A 90 -13.93 -16.47 14.47
C LYS A 90 -15.32 -16.01 14.99
N ASN A 91 -15.75 -14.80 14.62
CA ASN A 91 -17.01 -14.20 15.06
C ASN A 91 -18.06 -14.09 13.93
N ARG A 92 -17.95 -14.91 12.89
CA ARG A 92 -18.97 -15.02 11.85
C ARG A 92 -20.35 -15.31 12.45
N GLY A 93 -21.38 -14.66 11.93
CA GLY A 93 -22.75 -14.76 12.42
C GLY A 93 -23.06 -13.92 13.67
N LYS A 94 -22.03 -13.29 14.26
CA LYS A 94 -22.18 -12.49 15.49
C LYS A 94 -22.04 -11.00 15.20
N LYS A 95 -22.61 -10.19 16.11
CA LYS A 95 -22.32 -8.77 16.16
C LYS A 95 -20.90 -8.57 16.68
N ILE A 96 -20.14 -7.75 15.97
CA ILE A 96 -18.80 -7.33 16.37
C ILE A 96 -18.78 -5.81 16.53
N THR A 97 -18.00 -5.33 17.49
CA THR A 97 -17.76 -3.89 17.66
C THR A 97 -16.45 -3.54 16.97
N VAL A 98 -16.48 -2.65 15.99
CA VAL A 98 -15.29 -2.17 15.27
C VAL A 98 -14.96 -0.77 15.76
N GLY A 99 -13.77 -0.60 16.31
CA GLY A 99 -13.21 0.70 16.64
C GLY A 99 -12.50 1.28 15.44
N VAL A 100 -12.86 2.50 15.07
CA VAL A 100 -12.26 3.25 13.96
C VAL A 100 -11.64 4.53 14.51
N GLN A 101 -10.52 4.93 13.95
CA GLN A 101 -9.80 6.13 14.39
C GLN A 101 -10.64 7.38 14.19
N GLY A 102 -10.81 8.18 15.25
CA GLY A 102 -11.49 9.48 15.17
C GLY A 102 -13.02 9.43 15.21
N ILE A 103 -13.63 8.24 15.28
CA ILE A 103 -15.09 8.07 15.40
C ILE A 103 -15.45 7.09 16.53
N ALA A 104 -16.71 7.15 16.97
CA ALA A 104 -17.21 6.23 17.98
C ALA A 104 -17.22 4.78 17.45
N PRO A 105 -17.00 3.76 18.31
CA PRO A 105 -17.04 2.36 17.89
C PRO A 105 -18.41 1.99 17.28
N ILE A 106 -18.38 1.26 16.17
CA ILE A 106 -19.58 0.91 15.40
C ILE A 106 -19.82 -0.60 15.51
N GLN A 107 -21.07 -1.01 15.70
CA GLN A 107 -21.43 -2.42 15.73
C GLN A 107 -21.83 -2.92 14.34
N LEU A 108 -21.19 -3.99 13.89
CA LEU A 108 -21.39 -4.62 12.58
C LEU A 108 -21.85 -6.07 12.77
N LEU A 109 -22.66 -6.59 11.86
CA LEU A 109 -22.94 -8.02 11.80
C LEU A 109 -21.95 -8.70 10.84
N ALA A 110 -21.11 -9.59 11.34
CA ALA A 110 -20.21 -10.37 10.47
C ALA A 110 -21.03 -11.43 9.71
N ARG A 111 -21.07 -11.36 8.37
CA ARG A 111 -21.79 -12.35 7.55
C ARG A 111 -21.14 -13.73 7.66
N GLU A 112 -21.94 -14.77 7.85
CA GLU A 112 -21.45 -16.15 7.84
C GLU A 112 -20.99 -16.60 6.46
N ASN A 113 -21.77 -16.23 5.44
CA ASN A 113 -21.55 -16.62 4.06
C ASN A 113 -21.43 -15.36 3.17
N PRO A 114 -20.24 -14.71 3.12
CA PRO A 114 -20.03 -13.57 2.25
C PRO A 114 -20.01 -13.99 0.77
N PRO A 115 -20.40 -13.11 -0.16
CA PRO A 115 -20.23 -13.31 -1.60
C PRO A 115 -18.78 -13.63 -1.98
N ALA A 116 -18.59 -14.32 -3.11
CA ALA A 116 -17.26 -14.67 -3.61
C ALA A 116 -16.40 -13.40 -3.84
N GLY A 117 -15.21 -13.37 -3.25
CA GLY A 117 -14.30 -12.22 -3.30
C GLY A 117 -14.48 -11.18 -2.20
N GLU A 118 -15.47 -11.34 -1.31
CA GLU A 118 -15.71 -10.43 -0.18
C GLU A 118 -15.36 -11.06 1.17
N GLY A 119 -14.84 -10.24 2.11
CA GLY A 119 -14.74 -10.62 3.51
C GLY A 119 -16.11 -10.63 4.22
N SER A 120 -16.19 -11.22 5.42
CA SER A 120 -17.43 -11.27 6.21
C SER A 120 -18.04 -9.89 6.51
N LEU A 121 -17.21 -8.84 6.57
CA LEU A 121 -17.65 -7.45 6.74
C LEU A 121 -17.79 -6.69 5.42
N GLY A 122 -17.26 -7.22 4.31
CA GLY A 122 -17.23 -6.55 3.01
C GLY A 122 -16.25 -5.36 2.95
N VAL A 123 -15.15 -5.43 3.70
CA VAL A 123 -14.05 -4.45 3.63
C VAL A 123 -12.84 -5.04 2.91
N VAL A 124 -12.15 -4.21 2.15
CA VAL A 124 -10.81 -4.48 1.62
C VAL A 124 -9.85 -3.62 2.43
N ILE A 125 -8.84 -4.25 3.02
CA ILE A 125 -7.90 -3.61 3.93
C ILE A 125 -6.48 -3.60 3.37
N SER A 126 -5.71 -2.58 3.72
CA SER A 126 -4.28 -2.48 3.47
C SER A 126 -3.57 -2.00 4.73
N ASN A 127 -2.40 -2.57 5.00
CA ASN A 127 -1.46 -2.08 6.00
C ASN A 127 -0.35 -1.21 5.39
N ILE A 128 -0.34 -1.08 4.06
CA ILE A 128 0.67 -0.32 3.33
C ILE A 128 0.16 1.11 3.13
N GLU A 129 0.94 2.07 3.60
CA GLU A 129 0.73 3.49 3.33
C GLU A 129 1.87 4.00 2.43
N MET A 130 1.53 4.82 1.41
CA MET A 130 2.54 5.58 0.68
C MET A 130 2.98 6.75 1.54
N GLN A 131 4.22 6.72 2.02
CA GLN A 131 4.77 7.84 2.77
C GLN A 131 5.74 8.65 1.91
N PRO A 132 5.56 9.98 1.82
CA PRO A 132 6.48 10.83 1.08
C PRO A 132 7.86 10.79 1.76
N ILE A 133 8.91 10.65 0.95
CA ILE A 133 10.28 10.67 1.46
C ILE A 133 10.58 12.07 2.02
N ARG A 134 10.89 12.12 3.30
CA ARG A 134 11.39 13.32 3.97
C ARG A 134 12.91 13.30 3.96
N TRP A 135 13.51 14.24 3.25
CA TRP A 135 14.96 14.32 3.06
C TRP A 135 15.76 14.57 4.36
N TRP A 136 15.08 14.85 5.48
CA TRP A 136 15.66 15.02 6.82
C TRP A 136 15.50 13.80 7.75
N GLU A 137 14.90 12.70 7.29
CA GLU A 137 14.74 11.46 8.08
C GLU A 137 15.86 10.42 7.83
N PHE A 138 16.90 10.80 7.07
CA PHE A 138 18.12 10.03 6.83
C PHE A 138 19.29 10.50 7.69
#